data_AF-A0AAT9S0A4-F1
#
_entry.id   AF-A0AAT9S0A4-F1
#
_cell.length_a   1.000
_cell.length_b   1.000
_cell.length_c   1.000
_cell.angle_alpha   90.00
_cell.angle_beta   90.00
_cell.angle_gamma   90.00
#
_symmetry.space_group_name_H-M   'P 1'
#
loop_
_entity.id
_entity.type
_entity.pdbx_description
1 polymer ?
#
loop_
_entity_poly.entity_id
_entity_poly.type
_entity_poly.pdbx_seq_one_letter_code
_entity_poly.pdbx_strand_id
1 'polypeptide(L)'
;MPSFVGRNSELARESLARLLPDDTWPQVREVGGWWPRTNNPEVDLVGADRSPAREIGFVGSIKWHERGSFDRRALASLARDALAVPGADEDTPLVAVSRSGFSVDGLAATYGPEQLMEAWGSAAGAPSPMS
;
A
#
# COMPACT_ATOMS: atom_id res chain seq x y z
N MET A 1 -5.33 7.23 26.28
CA MET A 1 -5.27 8.21 25.17
C MET A 1 -4.79 7.44 23.95
N PRO A 2 -5.60 7.17 22.91
CA PRO A 2 -5.04 6.53 21.74
C PRO A 2 -4.13 7.52 21.01
N SER A 3 -3.00 6.98 20.59
CA SER A 3 -1.86 7.57 19.91
C SER A 3 -2.22 8.15 18.55
N PHE A 4 -1.48 9.19 18.13
CA PHE A 4 -1.59 9.78 16.80
C PHE A 4 -1.42 8.71 15.71
N VAL A 5 -2.50 8.36 15.02
CA VAL A 5 -2.41 7.70 13.71
C VAL A 5 -1.67 8.69 12.81
N GLY A 6 -0.45 8.34 12.41
CA GLY A 6 0.43 9.25 11.68
C GLY A 6 -0.22 9.64 10.35
N ARG A 7 -0.46 10.94 10.12
CA ARG A 7 -1.04 11.47 8.86
C ARG A 7 -0.43 10.91 7.57
N ASN A 8 0.83 10.47 7.62
CA ASN A 8 1.55 9.97 6.46
C ASN A 8 1.07 8.59 5.98
N SER A 9 0.65 7.70 6.88
CA SER A 9 0.13 6.38 6.45
C SER A 9 -1.23 6.52 5.76
N GLU A 10 -2.06 7.45 6.24
CA GLU A 10 -3.34 7.75 5.60
C GLU A 10 -3.15 8.39 4.23
N LEU A 11 -2.23 9.34 4.09
CA LEU A 11 -1.91 9.94 2.78
C LEU A 11 -1.36 8.90 1.79
N ALA A 12 -0.53 7.97 2.26
CA ALA A 12 -0.02 6.89 1.42
C ALA A 12 -1.16 5.97 0.93
N ARG A 13 -2.08 5.57 1.83
CA ARG A 13 -3.28 4.79 1.46
C ARG A 13 -4.16 5.54 0.48
N GLU A 14 -4.46 6.81 0.74
CA GLU A 14 -5.29 7.62 -0.15
C GLU A 14 -4.65 7.79 -1.53
N SER A 15 -3.34 7.99 -1.58
CA SER A 15 -2.61 8.09 -2.85
C SER A 15 -2.72 6.79 -3.64
N LEU A 16 -2.52 5.64 -3.00
CA LEU A 16 -2.69 4.33 -3.66
C LEU A 16 -4.15 4.09 -4.09
N ALA A 17 -5.13 4.47 -3.28
CA ALA A 17 -6.55 4.35 -3.63
C ALA A 17 -6.95 5.20 -4.85
N ARG A 18 -6.20 6.27 -5.14
CA ARG A 18 -6.39 7.10 -6.34
C ARG A 18 -5.66 6.55 -7.57
N LEU A 19 -4.53 5.87 -7.36
CA LEU A 19 -3.73 5.26 -8.43
C LEU A 19 -4.34 3.95 -8.92
N LEU A 20 -5.02 3.22 -8.04
CA LEU A 20 -5.56 1.89 -8.33
C LEU A 20 -7.06 1.94 -8.68
N PRO A 21 -7.56 1.04 -9.55
CA PRO A 21 -6.83 -0.04 -10.22
C PRO A 21 -5.92 0.46 -11.34
N ASP A 22 -4.82 -0.26 -11.57
CA ASP A 22 -3.90 -0.08 -12.71
C ASP A 22 -3.68 -1.42 -13.45
N ASP A 23 -2.76 -1.45 -14.41
CA ASP A 23 -2.44 -2.67 -15.18
C ASP A 23 -1.81 -3.77 -14.32
N THR A 24 -1.17 -3.42 -13.20
CA THR A 24 -0.54 -4.38 -12.26
C THR A 24 -1.59 -4.97 -11.32
N TRP A 25 -2.55 -4.16 -10.89
CA TRP A 25 -3.57 -4.49 -9.89
C TRP A 25 -5.00 -4.22 -10.41
N PRO A 26 -5.42 -4.84 -11.53
CA PRO A 26 -6.71 -4.55 -12.15
C PRO A 26 -7.92 -4.90 -11.27
N GLN A 27 -7.73 -5.76 -10.28
CA GLN A 27 -8.76 -6.20 -9.33
C GLN A 27 -8.89 -5.29 -8.10
N VAL A 28 -7.86 -4.51 -7.74
CA VAL A 28 -7.81 -3.74 -6.49
C VAL A 28 -8.63 -2.47 -6.62
N ARG A 29 -9.67 -2.34 -5.79
CA ARG A 29 -10.57 -1.17 -5.73
C ARG A 29 -10.58 -0.48 -4.37
N GLU A 30 -10.15 -1.18 -3.34
CA GLU A 30 -10.08 -0.67 -1.97
C GLU A 30 -8.65 -0.82 -1.47
N VAL A 31 -8.13 0.23 -0.83
CA VAL A 31 -6.82 0.22 -0.15
C VAL A 31 -7.01 0.70 1.27
N GLY A 32 -6.61 -0.11 2.25
CA GLY A 32 -6.76 0.21 3.67
C GLY A 32 -5.68 -0.43 4.53
N GLY A 33 -5.76 -0.21 5.85
CA GLY A 33 -4.98 -0.97 6.83
C GLY A 33 -5.79 -2.11 7.42
N TRP A 34 -5.10 -3.09 8.01
CA TRP A 34 -5.73 -4.18 8.73
C TRP A 34 -5.10 -4.40 10.09
N TRP A 35 -5.95 -4.61 11.09
CA TRP A 35 -5.55 -4.93 12.46
C TRP A 35 -6.54 -5.94 13.05
N PRO A 36 -6.06 -7.00 13.71
CA PRO A 36 -6.92 -7.90 14.47
C PRO A 36 -7.40 -7.19 15.74
N ARG A 37 -8.39 -7.77 16.44
CA ARG A 37 -8.87 -7.25 17.73
C ARG A 37 -7.78 -7.18 18.80
N THR A 38 -6.72 -7.99 18.66
CA THR A 38 -5.52 -7.99 19.50
C THR A 38 -4.56 -6.85 19.17
N ASN A 39 -4.80 -6.10 18.10
CA ASN A 39 -4.00 -5.00 17.60
C ASN A 39 -2.55 -5.37 17.23
N ASN A 40 -2.30 -6.65 16.96
CA ASN A 40 -0.99 -7.19 16.59
C ASN A 40 -1.15 -8.47 15.75
N PRO A 41 -0.56 -8.55 14.54
CA PRO A 41 0.23 -7.51 13.88
C PRO A 41 -0.62 -6.36 13.33
N GLU A 42 0.00 -5.19 13.19
CA GLU A 42 -0.52 -4.05 12.45
C GLU A 42 0.00 -4.15 11.01
N VAL A 43 -0.93 -4.18 10.06
CA VAL A 43 -0.62 -4.22 8.63
C VAL A 43 -1.04 -2.90 8.00
N ASP A 44 -0.07 -2.16 7.47
CA ASP A 44 -0.32 -0.80 7.00
C ASP A 44 -1.18 -0.76 5.73
N LEU A 45 -1.01 -1.74 4.83
CA LEU A 45 -1.66 -1.77 3.52
C LEU A 45 -2.26 -3.13 3.22
N VAL A 46 -3.49 -3.11 2.75
CA VAL A 46 -4.20 -4.23 2.13
C VAL A 46 -4.93 -3.67 0.92
N GLY A 47 -4.59 -4.19 -0.27
CA GLY A 47 -5.32 -3.94 -1.51
C GLY A 47 -6.35 -5.05 -1.71
N ALA A 48 -7.61 -4.70 -1.88
CA ALA A 48 -8.70 -5.67 -2.01
C ALA A 48 -9.69 -5.32 -3.12
N ASP A 49 -10.48 -6.31 -3.55
CA ASP A 49 -11.49 -6.12 -4.59
C ASP A 49 -12.69 -5.27 -4.14
N ARG A 50 -12.98 -5.26 -2.83
CA ARG A 50 -14.06 -4.49 -2.19
C ARG A 50 -13.88 -4.48 -0.66
N SER A 51 -14.78 -3.79 0.05
CA SER A 51 -14.87 -3.84 1.51
C SER A 51 -16.27 -4.30 1.96
N PRO A 52 -16.41 -5.39 2.74
CA PRO A 52 -15.35 -6.30 3.20
C PRO A 52 -14.76 -7.14 2.05
N ALA A 53 -13.45 -7.42 2.13
CA ALA A 53 -12.70 -8.10 1.08
C ALA A 53 -13.26 -9.48 0.75
N ARG A 54 -13.33 -9.79 -0.55
CA ARG A 54 -13.52 -11.17 -1.04
C ARG A 54 -12.21 -11.73 -1.58
N GLU A 55 -11.38 -10.89 -2.18
CA GLU A 55 -10.07 -11.25 -2.72
C GLU A 55 -9.03 -10.20 -2.29
N ILE A 56 -7.85 -10.68 -1.85
CA ILE A 56 -6.70 -9.85 -1.51
C ILE A 56 -5.80 -9.77 -2.74
N GLY A 57 -5.56 -8.56 -3.23
CA GLY A 57 -4.62 -8.32 -4.33
C GLY A 57 -3.18 -8.20 -3.83
N PHE A 58 -2.98 -7.54 -2.69
CA PHE A 58 -1.66 -7.45 -2.05
C PHE A 58 -1.77 -7.13 -0.55
N VAL A 59 -0.66 -7.36 0.15
CA VAL A 59 -0.42 -6.86 1.50
C VAL A 59 0.86 -6.02 1.52
N GLY A 60 0.92 -4.95 2.31
CA GLY A 60 2.07 -4.07 2.32
C GLY A 60 2.33 -3.31 3.61
N SER A 61 3.49 -2.65 3.63
CA SER A 61 3.95 -1.82 4.76
C SER A 61 4.38 -0.42 4.30
N ILE A 62 4.25 0.57 5.19
CA ILE A 62 4.59 1.97 4.95
C ILE A 62 5.76 2.39 5.85
N LYS A 63 6.93 2.67 5.25
CA LYS A 63 8.11 3.22 5.94
C LYS A 63 8.33 4.69 5.61
N TRP A 64 7.76 5.59 6.42
CA TRP A 64 7.89 7.04 6.21
C TRP A 64 8.92 7.72 7.14
N HIS A 65 8.95 7.33 8.41
CA HIS A 65 9.77 8.00 9.44
C HIS A 65 11.15 7.37 9.67
N GLU A 66 11.43 6.24 9.03
CA GLU A 66 12.67 5.52 9.24
C GLU A 66 13.85 6.17 8.49
N ARG A 67 14.98 6.27 9.20
CA ARG A 67 16.28 6.61 8.60
C ARG A 67 16.84 5.34 7.95
N GLY A 68 16.36 5.02 6.76
CA GLY A 68 16.82 3.86 6.01
C GLY A 68 15.83 3.42 4.95
N SER A 69 16.34 2.80 3.90
CA SER A 69 15.54 2.14 2.86
C SER A 69 14.74 0.97 3.44
N PHE A 70 13.64 0.59 2.80
CA PHE A 70 12.96 -0.67 3.07
C PHE A 70 13.89 -1.85 2.70
N ASP A 71 14.26 -2.67 3.68
CA ASP A 71 15.33 -3.67 3.58
C ASP A 71 14.80 -5.11 3.72
N ARG A 72 15.72 -6.08 3.64
CA ARG A 72 15.39 -7.51 3.79
C ARG A 72 14.73 -7.86 5.12
N ARG A 73 15.10 -7.16 6.20
CA ARG A 73 14.50 -7.38 7.52
C ARG A 73 13.05 -6.92 7.53
N ALA A 74 12.76 -5.77 6.93
CA ALA A 74 11.41 -5.26 6.76
C ALA A 74 10.54 -6.21 5.92
N LEU A 75 11.07 -6.70 4.79
CA LEU A 75 10.38 -7.67 3.95
C LEU A 75 10.04 -8.95 4.71
N ALA A 76 10.99 -9.49 5.49
CA ALA A 76 10.75 -10.70 6.28
C ALA A 76 9.72 -10.50 7.41
N SER A 77 9.62 -9.30 7.98
CA SER A 77 8.54 -8.98 8.93
C SER A 77 7.20 -8.91 8.22
N LEU A 78 7.13 -8.16 7.11
CA LEU A 78 5.92 -8.00 6.32
C LEU A 78 5.38 -9.36 5.84
N ALA A 79 6.23 -10.25 5.33
CA ALA A 79 5.82 -11.59 4.89
C ALA A 79 5.19 -12.41 6.02
N ARG A 80 5.71 -12.28 7.25
CA ARG A 80 5.16 -12.96 8.43
C ARG A 80 3.82 -12.35 8.84
N ASP A 81 3.75 -11.03 8.87
CA ASP A 81 2.58 -10.29 9.33
C ASP A 81 1.41 -10.42 8.34
N ALA A 82 1.72 -10.56 7.03
CA ALA A 82 0.73 -10.78 5.97
C ALA A 82 -0.09 -12.06 6.19
N LEU A 83 0.51 -13.13 6.70
CA LEU A 83 -0.19 -14.40 6.99
C LEU A 83 -1.27 -14.26 8.09
N ALA A 84 -1.29 -13.16 8.84
CA ALA A 84 -2.36 -12.88 9.79
C ALA A 84 -3.61 -12.27 9.13
N VAL A 85 -3.49 -11.70 7.93
CA VAL A 85 -4.59 -11.05 7.21
C VAL A 85 -5.54 -12.13 6.66
N PRO A 86 -6.84 -12.11 7.00
CA PRO A 86 -7.79 -13.08 6.47
C PRO A 86 -7.88 -13.02 4.94
N GLY A 87 -7.64 -14.15 4.29
CA GLY A 87 -7.65 -14.27 2.83
C GLY A 87 -6.29 -14.04 2.16
N ALA A 88 -5.25 -13.71 2.92
CA ALA A 88 -3.86 -13.75 2.44
C ALA A 88 -3.21 -15.10 2.76
N ASP A 89 -2.20 -15.45 1.96
CA ASP A 89 -1.39 -16.66 2.04
C ASP A 89 0.08 -16.37 1.65
N GLU A 90 0.90 -17.42 1.53
CA GLU A 90 2.33 -17.30 1.22
C GLU A 90 2.62 -16.76 -0.18
N ASP A 91 1.66 -16.89 -1.11
CA ASP A 91 1.77 -16.42 -2.49
C ASP A 91 1.21 -15.00 -2.67
N THR A 92 0.59 -14.44 -1.62
CA THR A 92 0.00 -13.11 -1.66
C THR A 92 1.08 -12.06 -1.93
N PRO A 93 0.94 -11.26 -3.01
CA PRO A 93 1.94 -10.27 -3.37
C PRO A 93 2.23 -9.26 -2.25
N LEU A 94 3.51 -9.00 -2.03
CA LEU A 94 3.96 -8.02 -1.04
C LEU A 94 4.37 -6.71 -1.71
N VAL A 95 3.85 -5.60 -1.21
CA VAL A 95 4.19 -4.25 -1.69
C VAL A 95 4.74 -3.41 -0.56
N ALA A 96 5.49 -2.36 -0.89
CA ALA A 96 5.97 -1.44 0.12
C ALA A 96 5.96 0.01 -0.34
N VAL A 97 5.64 0.90 0.60
CA VAL A 97 5.81 2.34 0.46
C VAL A 97 7.03 2.77 1.26
N SER A 98 7.94 3.53 0.66
CA SER A 98 9.11 4.03 1.36
C SER A 98 9.49 5.42 0.88
N ARG A 99 9.67 6.35 1.82
CA ARG A 99 10.22 7.68 1.52
C ARG A 99 11.72 7.62 1.19
N SER A 100 12.43 6.64 1.76
CA SER A 100 13.90 6.56 1.73
C SER A 100 14.41 5.49 0.75
N GLY A 101 13.56 5.04 -0.18
CA GLY A 101 13.89 4.00 -1.18
C GLY A 101 13.86 2.57 -0.63
N PHE A 102 14.39 1.64 -1.43
CA PHE A 102 14.33 0.18 -1.22
C PHE A 102 15.71 -0.43 -1.45
N SER A 103 16.11 -1.38 -0.60
CA SER A 103 17.39 -2.13 -0.70
C SER A 103 17.16 -3.64 -0.64
N VAL A 104 16.02 -4.08 -1.16
CA VAL A 104 15.60 -5.48 -1.19
C VAL A 104 14.84 -5.76 -2.49
N ASP A 105 15.00 -6.96 -3.01
CA ASP A 105 14.20 -7.51 -4.12
C ASP A 105 13.04 -8.36 -3.58
N GLY A 106 12.12 -8.77 -4.47
CA GLY A 106 11.03 -9.70 -4.12
C GLY A 106 9.73 -9.01 -3.65
N LEU A 107 9.67 -7.68 -3.73
CA LEU A 107 8.42 -6.93 -3.67
C LEU A 107 7.76 -6.95 -5.05
N ALA A 108 6.44 -7.17 -5.09
CA ALA A 108 5.66 -7.14 -6.32
C ALA A 108 5.50 -5.71 -6.87
N ALA A 109 5.47 -4.71 -5.98
CA ALA A 109 5.50 -3.30 -6.35
C ALA A 109 6.13 -2.45 -5.22
N THR A 110 6.71 -1.33 -5.62
CA THR A 110 7.33 -0.35 -4.71
C THR A 110 6.83 1.04 -5.03
N TYR A 111 6.42 1.79 -4.01
CA TYR A 111 5.92 3.14 -4.16
C TYR A 111 6.79 4.14 -3.37
N GLY A 112 7.52 4.97 -4.11
CA GLY A 112 8.25 6.11 -3.58
C GLY A 112 7.41 7.38 -3.58
N PRO A 113 7.96 8.49 -3.05
CA PRO A 113 7.30 9.80 -3.08
C PRO A 113 6.84 10.22 -4.47
N GLU A 114 7.62 9.92 -5.50
CA GLU A 114 7.33 10.26 -6.89
C GLU A 114 6.04 9.58 -7.37
N GLN A 115 5.91 8.26 -7.20
CA GLN A 115 4.69 7.54 -7.57
C GLN A 115 3.49 8.03 -6.78
N LEU A 116 3.64 8.28 -5.48
CA LEU A 116 2.53 8.78 -4.66
C LEU A 116 2.06 10.18 -5.09
N MET A 117 2.96 11.04 -5.59
CA MET A 117 2.60 12.36 -6.10
C MET A 117 1.78 12.30 -7.39
N GLU A 118 1.92 11.25 -8.20
CA GLU A 118 1.13 11.06 -9.43
C GLU A 118 -0.38 10.99 -9.13
N ALA A 119 -0.77 10.51 -7.95
CA ALA A 119 -2.15 10.48 -7.48
C ALA A 119 -2.79 11.88 -7.34
N TRP A 120 -1.98 12.94 -7.35
CA TRP A 120 -2.37 14.31 -7.07
C TRP A 120 -1.95 15.31 -8.17
N GLY A 121 -1.09 14.87 -9.10
CA GLY A 121 -0.77 15.61 -10.31
C GLY A 121 -2.03 15.77 -11.15
N SER A 122 -2.42 17.02 -11.42
CA SER A 122 -3.75 17.40 -11.91
C SER A 122 -4.30 16.55 -13.06
N ALA A 123 -5.60 16.31 -13.00
CA ALA A 123 -6.48 16.27 -14.17
C ALA A 123 -6.35 17.62 -14.92
N ALA A 124 -5.27 17.78 -15.70
CA ALA A 124 -5.07 18.89 -16.61
C ALA A 124 -5.37 18.39 -18.04
N GLY A 125 -6.66 18.44 -18.40
CA GLY A 125 -7.10 18.75 -19.75
C GLY A 125 -7.35 17.58 -20.71
N ALA A 126 -8.57 17.04 -20.68
CA ALA A 126 -9.34 16.82 -21.91
C ALA A 126 -10.84 16.90 -21.57
N PRO A 127 -11.75 17.32 -22.47
CA PRO A 127 -11.56 17.67 -23.89
C PRO A 127 -12.23 19.01 -24.32
N SER A 128 -11.87 19.50 -25.50
CA SER A 128 -12.85 19.94 -26.51
C SER A 128 -12.19 20.08 -27.89
N PRO A 129 -12.68 19.37 -28.92
CA PRO A 129 -12.44 19.72 -30.31
C PRO A 129 -13.45 20.80 -30.73
N MET A 130 -12.98 21.90 -31.33
CA MET A 130 -13.77 22.90 -32.07
C MET A 130 -12.78 23.90 -32.67
N SER A 131 -12.74 24.21 -33.97
CA SER A 131 -13.56 23.81 -35.14
C SER A 131 -12.66 23.68 -36.36
#